data_AF-A0A934DMZ9-F1
#
_entry.id   AF-A0A934DMZ9-F1
#
_cell.length_a   1.000
_cell.length_b   1.000
_cell.length_c   1.000
_cell.angle_alpha   90.00
_cell.angle_beta   90.00
_cell.angle_gamma   90.00
#
_symmetry.space_group_name_H-M   'P 1'
#
loop_
_entity.id
_entity.type
_entity.pdbx_description
1 polymer ?
#
loop_
_entity_poly.entity_id
_entity_poly.type
_entity_poly.pdbx_seq_one_letter_code
_entity_poly.pdbx_strand_id
1 'polypeptide(L)'
;MSSNINKISEIRARAAHPNHMYAYCRVIGCGRPARAGTSTGLDTRYCRVHADHLSRHGSAYKGSYLAKVINPYRRAALDWLLVHGDLFWVKDAVGKVEGLYHGGGPHIEAFRLPGLKPRERGKAQWARLRHHEVDPRLVVAVWLAVEMVIGDDLQPVSTSQYKRVQAAKVVHRMASGTHKSWEQERPHPAHPGLPPIVHIQKLSWYPKSRGRVLRYIGEDLERAAELLVDHHLEEVREYKRERDSQGKPATRPYPKGIRARGRRMGT
;
A
#
# COMPACT_ATOMS: atom_id res chain seq x y z
N MET A 1 2.20 -28.98 -15.83
CA MET A 1 3.09 -27.83 -16.11
C MET A 1 3.05 -27.37 -17.57
N SER A 2 2.76 -28.24 -18.54
CA SER A 2 2.73 -27.91 -19.99
C SER A 2 1.67 -26.88 -20.42
N SER A 3 0.51 -26.79 -19.76
CA SER A 3 -0.54 -25.82 -20.18
C SER A 3 -0.20 -24.35 -19.90
N ASN A 4 0.60 -24.05 -18.88
CA ASN A 4 1.01 -22.68 -18.55
C ASN A 4 2.09 -22.15 -19.49
N ILE A 5 2.97 -23.03 -20.00
CA ILE A 5 4.01 -22.67 -20.97
C ILE A 5 3.35 -22.29 -22.31
N ASN A 6 2.38 -23.09 -22.75
CA ASN A 6 1.60 -22.82 -23.97
C ASN A 6 0.81 -21.51 -23.88
N LYS A 7 0.28 -21.18 -22.70
CA LYS A 7 -0.45 -19.92 -22.50
C LYS A 7 0.46 -18.69 -22.54
N ILE A 8 1.69 -18.79 -22.02
CA ILE A 8 2.65 -17.69 -22.04
C ILE A 8 3.17 -17.44 -23.46
N SER A 9 3.46 -18.50 -24.21
CA SER A 9 3.87 -18.36 -25.62
C SER A 9 2.74 -17.78 -26.48
N GLU A 10 1.50 -18.21 -26.28
CA GLU A 10 0.32 -17.65 -26.95
C GLU A 10 0.16 -16.15 -26.66
N ILE A 11 0.28 -15.74 -25.39
CA ILE A 11 0.19 -14.33 -24.98
C ILE A 11 1.31 -13.49 -25.64
N ARG A 12 2.53 -14.03 -25.72
CA ARG A 12 3.66 -13.36 -26.39
C ARG A 12 3.43 -13.23 -27.89
N ALA A 13 2.97 -14.30 -28.54
CA ALA A 13 2.64 -14.28 -29.96
C ALA A 13 1.57 -13.21 -30.26
N ARG A 14 0.52 -13.13 -29.44
CA ARG A 14 -0.51 -12.10 -29.58
C ARG A 14 0.02 -10.69 -29.34
N ALA A 15 0.89 -10.50 -28.35
CA ALA A 15 1.48 -9.19 -28.07
C ALA A 15 2.44 -8.71 -29.16
N ALA A 16 3.03 -9.63 -29.93
CA ALA A 16 3.94 -9.30 -31.01
C ALA A 16 3.24 -8.70 -32.25
N HIS A 17 1.93 -8.95 -32.41
CA HIS A 17 1.13 -8.45 -33.54
C HIS A 17 0.38 -7.17 -33.14
N PRO A 18 0.79 -6.00 -33.65
CA PRO A 18 0.09 -4.74 -33.37
C PRO A 18 -1.34 -4.79 -33.90
N ASN A 19 -2.29 -4.38 -33.06
CA ASN A 19 -3.67 -4.16 -33.47
C ASN A 19 -3.87 -2.65 -33.69
N HIS A 20 -3.88 -2.27 -34.97
CA HIS A 20 -4.01 -0.88 -35.42
C HIS A 20 -5.35 -0.23 -35.05
N MET A 21 -6.38 -1.00 -34.65
CA MET A 21 -7.60 -0.42 -34.07
C MET A 21 -7.33 0.35 -32.78
N TYR A 22 -6.25 0.02 -32.06
CA TYR A 22 -5.85 0.68 -30.82
C TYR A 22 -4.64 1.59 -31.06
N ALA A 23 -4.79 2.49 -32.03
CA ALA A 23 -3.72 3.36 -32.51
C ALA A 23 -3.18 4.32 -31.43
N TYR A 24 -4.02 4.78 -30.48
CA TYR A 24 -3.65 5.82 -29.51
C TYR A 24 -4.06 5.50 -28.08
N CYS A 25 -3.29 6.03 -27.14
CA CYS A 25 -3.61 6.02 -25.72
C CYS A 25 -4.87 6.83 -25.45
N ARG A 26 -5.78 6.29 -24.64
CA ARG A 26 -7.05 6.95 -24.27
C ARG A 26 -6.93 8.06 -23.22
N VAL A 27 -5.72 8.47 -22.88
CA VAL A 27 -5.51 9.58 -21.93
C VAL A 27 -5.56 10.87 -22.73
N ILE A 28 -6.42 11.80 -22.33
CA ILE A 28 -6.60 13.09 -23.01
C ILE A 28 -5.25 13.80 -23.10
N GLY A 29 -4.91 14.28 -24.29
CA GLY A 29 -3.63 14.94 -24.58
C GLY A 29 -2.43 13.99 -24.79
N CYS A 30 -2.62 12.66 -24.74
CA CYS A 30 -1.55 11.71 -25.01
C CYS A 30 -1.54 11.25 -26.47
N GLY A 31 -0.55 11.70 -27.26
CA GLY A 31 -0.35 11.25 -28.65
C GLY A 31 0.39 9.90 -28.81
N ARG A 32 0.69 9.18 -27.72
CA ARG A 32 1.45 7.92 -27.80
C ARG A 32 0.53 6.74 -28.15
N PRO A 33 1.04 5.72 -28.86
CA PRO A 33 0.23 4.55 -29.16
C PRO A 33 -0.14 3.75 -27.92
N ALA A 34 -1.35 3.18 -27.90
CA ALA A 34 -1.70 2.19 -26.88
C ALA A 34 -0.81 0.96 -27.07
N ARG A 35 -0.56 0.18 -26.00
CA ARG A 35 0.37 -0.96 -26.10
C ARG A 35 -0.09 -1.98 -27.13
N ALA A 36 -1.40 -2.22 -27.25
CA ALA A 36 -1.97 -3.10 -28.26
C ALA A 36 -1.73 -2.61 -29.69
N GLY A 37 -1.61 -1.30 -29.91
CA GLY A 37 -1.19 -0.72 -31.20
C GLY A 37 0.32 -0.81 -31.46
N THR A 38 1.07 -1.49 -30.59
CA THR A 38 2.51 -1.75 -30.72
C THR A 38 2.80 -3.24 -30.53
N SER A 39 4.03 -3.68 -30.79
CA SER A 39 4.49 -5.05 -30.48
C SER A 39 4.83 -5.27 -29.00
N THR A 40 4.53 -4.29 -28.13
CA THR A 40 5.02 -4.25 -26.74
C THR A 40 4.00 -4.67 -25.69
N GLY A 41 2.76 -5.00 -26.08
CA GLY A 41 1.77 -5.54 -25.14
C GLY A 41 0.33 -5.59 -25.65
N LEU A 42 -0.57 -6.01 -24.76
CA LEU A 42 -1.99 -6.24 -25.07
C LEU A 42 -2.93 -5.17 -24.50
N ASP A 43 -2.39 -4.11 -23.91
CA ASP A 43 -3.24 -3.04 -23.34
C ASP A 43 -3.85 -2.19 -24.45
N THR A 44 -5.17 -2.31 -24.60
CA THR A 44 -5.96 -1.62 -25.63
C THR A 44 -6.33 -0.18 -25.26
N ARG A 45 -6.01 0.26 -24.04
CA ARG A 45 -6.42 1.56 -23.50
C ARG A 45 -5.25 2.51 -23.32
N TYR A 46 -4.13 2.00 -22.82
CA TYR A 46 -3.04 2.85 -22.37
C TYR A 46 -1.72 2.55 -23.07
N CYS A 47 -0.93 3.60 -23.29
CA CYS A 47 0.49 3.45 -23.61
C CYS A 47 1.23 2.89 -22.38
N ARG A 48 2.48 2.43 -22.57
CA ARG A 48 3.28 1.84 -21.48
C ARG A 48 3.39 2.76 -20.25
N VAL A 49 3.63 4.05 -20.47
CA VAL A 49 3.79 5.01 -19.38
C VAL A 49 2.51 5.16 -18.57
N HIS A 50 1.35 5.32 -19.22
CA HIS A 50 0.07 5.45 -18.51
C HIS A 50 -0.39 4.13 -17.88
N ALA A 51 -0.09 2.98 -18.49
CA ALA A 51 -0.34 1.67 -17.89
C ALA A 51 0.50 1.45 -16.62
N ASP A 52 1.79 1.84 -16.65
CA ASP A 52 2.68 1.79 -15.49
C ASP A 52 2.25 2.78 -14.41
N HIS A 53 1.84 4.00 -14.81
CA HIS A 53 1.30 5.01 -13.91
C HIS A 53 0.03 4.50 -13.21
N LEU A 54 -0.91 3.91 -13.95
CA LEU A 54 -2.13 3.27 -13.43
C LEU A 54 -1.82 2.11 -12.49
N SER A 55 -0.83 1.28 -12.84
CA SER A 55 -0.38 0.16 -12.00
C SER A 55 0.19 0.63 -10.67
N ARG A 56 0.90 1.77 -10.68
CA ARG A 56 1.55 2.37 -9.51
C ARG A 56 0.60 3.23 -8.68
N HIS A 57 -0.27 4.02 -9.29
CA HIS A 57 -1.03 5.09 -8.61
C HIS A 57 -2.53 4.83 -8.53
N GLY A 58 -3.06 3.88 -9.29
CA GLY A 58 -4.48 3.58 -9.34
C GLY A 58 -5.28 4.52 -10.26
N SER A 59 -4.68 5.62 -10.72
CA SER A 59 -5.15 6.51 -11.80
C SER A 59 -4.10 6.52 -12.93
N ALA A 60 -4.53 6.74 -14.17
CA ALA A 60 -3.63 6.86 -15.32
C ALA A 60 -2.95 8.24 -15.41
N TYR A 61 -3.48 9.25 -14.71
CA TYR A 61 -3.03 10.65 -14.81
C TYR A 61 -2.68 11.25 -13.45
N LYS A 62 -3.41 10.90 -12.38
CA LYS A 62 -3.15 11.46 -11.04
C LYS A 62 -2.12 10.63 -10.27
N GLY A 63 -1.11 11.31 -9.74
CA GLY A 63 -0.11 10.71 -8.85
C GLY A 63 -0.71 10.30 -7.50
N SER A 64 0.10 9.73 -6.61
CA SER A 64 -0.36 9.43 -5.25
C SER A 64 -0.18 10.63 -4.33
N TYR A 65 -1.07 10.77 -3.35
CA TYR A 65 -0.93 11.82 -2.34
C TYR A 65 0.41 11.72 -1.61
N LEU A 66 1.07 12.86 -1.49
CA LEU A 66 2.30 12.98 -0.71
C LEU A 66 1.99 12.87 0.78
N ALA A 67 2.99 12.45 1.56
CA ALA A 67 2.86 12.35 3.03
C ALA A 67 2.42 13.67 3.65
N LYS A 68 2.98 14.81 3.19
CA LYS A 68 2.61 16.16 3.66
C LYS A 68 1.13 16.51 3.45
N VAL A 69 0.50 15.90 2.44
CA VAL A 69 -0.92 16.15 2.12
C VAL A 69 -1.81 15.23 2.96
N ILE A 70 -1.51 13.93 3.04
CA ILE A 70 -2.39 12.95 3.69
C ILE A 70 -2.23 12.85 5.21
N ASN A 71 -1.06 13.21 5.77
CA ASN A 71 -0.79 13.04 7.20
C ASN A 71 -1.71 13.87 8.12
N PRO A 72 -2.05 15.14 7.82
CA PRO A 72 -3.02 15.90 8.63
C PRO A 72 -4.37 15.18 8.74
N TYR A 73 -4.87 14.66 7.61
CA TYR A 73 -6.11 13.88 7.57
C TYR A 73 -6.02 12.59 8.38
N ARG A 74 -4.91 11.86 8.28
CA ARG A 74 -4.67 10.65 9.08
C ARG A 74 -4.63 10.95 10.57
N ARG A 75 -4.04 12.08 10.95
CA ARG A 75 -4.00 12.52 12.34
C ARG A 75 -5.41 12.79 12.86
N ALA A 76 -6.19 13.61 12.14
CA ALA A 76 -7.55 13.94 12.52
C ALA A 76 -8.46 12.71 12.59
N ALA A 77 -8.37 11.82 11.59
CA ALA A 77 -9.11 10.56 11.58
C ALA A 77 -8.77 9.69 12.80
N LEU A 78 -7.48 9.57 13.15
CA LEU A 78 -7.07 8.81 14.33
C LEU A 78 -7.58 9.43 15.62
N ASP A 79 -7.45 10.75 15.78
CA ASP A 79 -7.94 11.46 16.98
C ASP A 79 -9.46 11.28 17.13
N TRP A 80 -10.20 11.41 16.04
CA TRP A 80 -11.65 11.16 16.02
C TRP A 80 -11.99 9.72 16.41
N LEU A 81 -11.29 8.72 15.85
CA LEU A 81 -11.50 7.30 16.18
C LEU A 81 -11.20 6.97 17.64
N LEU A 82 -10.23 7.67 18.26
CA LEU A 82 -9.90 7.47 19.67
C LEU A 82 -10.97 8.02 20.59
N VAL A 83 -11.55 9.18 20.24
CA VAL A 83 -12.66 9.79 21.00
C VAL A 83 -13.94 8.98 20.83
N HIS A 84 -14.20 8.46 19.63
CA HIS A 84 -15.43 7.76 19.27
C HIS A 84 -15.28 6.23 19.24
N GLY A 85 -14.32 5.71 20.01
CA GLY A 85 -14.01 4.27 20.05
C GLY A 85 -15.19 3.39 20.47
N ASP A 86 -16.19 3.96 21.13
CA ASP A 86 -17.38 3.25 21.58
C ASP A 86 -18.50 3.13 20.57
N LEU A 87 -18.46 3.92 19.48
CA LEU A 87 -19.47 3.86 18.42
C LEU A 87 -19.47 2.49 17.74
N PHE A 88 -20.68 2.00 17.42
CA PHE A 88 -20.88 0.71 16.77
C PHE A 88 -20.07 0.57 15.48
N TRP A 89 -20.15 1.56 14.59
CA TRP A 89 -19.45 1.53 13.29
C TRP A 89 -17.93 1.58 13.42
N VAL A 90 -17.41 2.24 14.47
CA VAL A 90 -15.98 2.25 14.77
C VAL A 90 -15.53 0.87 15.25
N LYS A 91 -16.28 0.26 16.18
CA LYS A 91 -16.03 -1.10 16.66
C LYS A 91 -16.09 -2.13 15.53
N ASP A 92 -17.09 -2.05 14.66
CA ASP A 92 -17.24 -2.94 13.49
C ASP A 92 -16.05 -2.80 12.52
N ALA A 93 -15.68 -1.57 12.14
CA ALA A 93 -14.56 -1.36 11.22
C ALA A 93 -13.22 -1.83 11.79
N VAL A 94 -12.97 -1.54 13.07
CA VAL A 94 -11.79 -2.01 13.80
C VAL A 94 -11.78 -3.55 13.88
N GLY A 95 -12.90 -4.16 14.27
CA GLY A 95 -13.05 -5.61 14.36
C GLY A 95 -12.87 -6.31 13.00
N LYS A 96 -13.35 -5.73 11.90
CA LYS A 96 -13.10 -6.24 10.54
C LYS A 96 -11.61 -6.20 10.18
N VAL A 97 -10.89 -5.13 10.53
CA VAL A 97 -9.43 -5.06 10.32
C VAL A 97 -8.70 -6.09 11.20
N GLU A 98 -9.12 -6.28 12.44
CA GLU A 98 -8.60 -7.36 13.30
C GLU A 98 -8.87 -8.73 12.68
N GLY A 99 -10.05 -8.96 12.10
CA GLY A 99 -10.36 -10.16 11.34
C GLY A 99 -9.40 -10.39 10.18
N LEU A 100 -9.05 -9.33 9.43
CA LEU A 100 -8.03 -9.41 8.37
C LEU A 100 -6.65 -9.78 8.93
N TYR A 101 -6.30 -9.26 10.11
CA TYR A 101 -5.04 -9.61 10.77
C TYR A 101 -5.01 -11.09 11.12
N HIS A 102 -6.04 -11.62 11.76
CA HIS A 102 -6.12 -13.04 12.12
C HIS A 102 -6.16 -13.93 10.87
N GLY A 103 -6.94 -13.57 9.85
CA GLY A 103 -7.05 -14.28 8.58
C GLY A 103 -5.85 -14.18 7.63
N GLY A 104 -4.83 -13.38 7.97
CA GLY A 104 -3.63 -13.18 7.16
C GLY A 104 -2.70 -14.40 7.05
N GLY A 105 -2.89 -15.42 7.91
CA GLY A 105 -2.03 -16.61 7.99
C GLY A 105 -0.74 -16.36 8.78
N PRO A 106 0.30 -17.21 8.63
CA PRO A 106 1.57 -17.04 9.32
C PRO A 106 2.34 -15.81 8.81
N HIS A 107 3.21 -15.25 9.65
CA HIS A 107 4.11 -14.17 9.24
C HIS A 107 5.11 -14.69 8.21
N ILE A 108 5.19 -14.01 7.06
CA ILE A 108 6.12 -14.34 5.98
C ILE A 108 7.07 -13.17 5.77
N GLU A 109 8.36 -13.46 5.82
CA GLU A 109 9.40 -12.46 5.55
C GLU A 109 9.33 -11.91 4.13
N ALA A 110 9.68 -10.63 3.99
CA ALA A 110 9.53 -9.91 2.73
C ALA A 110 10.30 -10.56 1.56
N PHE A 111 11.45 -11.18 1.83
CA PHE A 111 12.27 -11.88 0.83
C PHE A 111 11.69 -13.25 0.42
N ARG A 112 10.72 -13.80 1.17
CA ARG A 112 9.99 -15.04 0.85
C ARG A 112 8.68 -14.80 0.08
N LEU A 113 8.31 -13.53 -0.14
CA LEU A 113 7.12 -13.17 -0.92
C LEU A 113 7.23 -13.44 -2.44
N PRO A 114 8.42 -13.39 -3.09
CA PRO A 114 8.55 -13.80 -4.48
C PRO A 114 8.05 -15.23 -4.69
N GLY A 115 7.34 -15.49 -5.79
CA GLY A 115 6.70 -16.79 -6.09
C GLY A 115 5.23 -16.88 -5.68
N LEU A 116 4.80 -16.10 -4.68
CA LEU A 116 3.39 -16.10 -4.23
C LEU A 116 2.46 -15.35 -5.19
N LYS A 117 1.21 -15.83 -5.30
CA LYS A 117 0.16 -15.15 -6.05
C LYS A 117 -0.13 -13.77 -5.43
N PRO A 118 -0.61 -12.79 -6.19
CA PRO A 118 -0.82 -11.44 -5.67
C PRO A 118 -1.79 -11.36 -4.48
N ARG A 119 -2.83 -12.22 -4.41
CA ARG A 119 -3.76 -12.26 -3.26
C ARG A 119 -3.09 -12.79 -2.00
N GLU A 120 -2.26 -13.83 -2.12
CA GLU A 120 -1.48 -14.40 -1.02
C GLU A 120 -0.49 -13.39 -0.46
N ARG A 121 0.17 -12.61 -1.34
CA ARG A 121 1.02 -11.48 -0.91
C ARG A 121 0.23 -10.39 -0.20
N GLY A 122 -1.03 -10.16 -0.58
CA GLY A 122 -1.95 -9.29 0.15
C GLY A 122 -2.24 -9.81 1.56
N LYS A 123 -2.59 -11.11 1.69
CA LYS A 123 -2.80 -11.77 3.00
C LYS A 123 -1.56 -11.69 3.90
N ALA A 124 -0.38 -11.97 3.33
CA ALA A 124 0.88 -11.86 4.05
C ALA A 124 1.14 -10.43 4.58
N GLN A 125 0.65 -9.39 3.90
CA GLN A 125 0.74 -8.02 4.42
C GLN A 125 -0.07 -7.83 5.71
N TRP A 126 -1.27 -8.42 5.80
CA TRP A 126 -2.07 -8.39 7.03
C TRP A 126 -1.38 -9.14 8.18
N ALA A 127 -0.80 -10.31 7.91
CA ALA A 127 0.01 -11.04 8.88
C ALA A 127 1.23 -10.23 9.37
N ARG A 128 1.86 -9.45 8.49
CA ARG A 128 2.99 -8.58 8.84
C ARG A 128 2.58 -7.38 9.70
N LEU A 129 1.41 -6.79 9.44
CA LEU A 129 0.86 -5.74 10.30
C LEU A 129 0.60 -6.26 11.71
N ARG A 130 0.01 -7.46 11.82
CA ARG A 130 -0.19 -8.17 13.09
C ARG A 130 1.14 -8.46 13.79
N HIS A 131 2.12 -9.01 13.07
CA HIS A 131 3.45 -9.31 13.63
C HIS A 131 4.16 -8.06 14.18
N HIS A 132 3.97 -6.91 13.54
CA HIS A 132 4.50 -5.63 14.00
C HIS A 132 3.61 -4.90 15.01
N GLU A 133 2.53 -5.54 15.48
CA GLU A 133 1.61 -5.00 16.49
C GLU A 133 1.09 -3.61 16.08
N VAL A 134 0.79 -3.43 14.78
CA VAL A 134 0.20 -2.20 14.28
C VAL A 134 -1.23 -2.09 14.79
N ASP A 135 -1.58 -1.00 15.45
CA ASP A 135 -2.95 -0.75 15.91
C ASP A 135 -3.93 -0.74 14.71
N PRO A 136 -4.98 -1.59 14.71
CA PRO A 136 -6.01 -1.62 13.65
C PRO A 136 -6.66 -0.25 13.38
N ARG A 137 -6.80 0.61 14.40
CA ARG A 137 -7.32 1.97 14.26
C ARG A 137 -6.46 2.83 13.35
N LEU A 138 -5.15 2.62 13.32
CA LEU A 138 -4.26 3.30 12.37
C LEU A 138 -4.58 2.92 10.92
N VAL A 139 -5.00 1.69 10.68
CA VAL A 139 -5.39 1.20 9.34
C VAL A 139 -6.74 1.78 8.93
N VAL A 140 -7.73 1.79 9.83
CA VAL A 140 -9.03 2.43 9.60
C VAL A 140 -8.85 3.94 9.33
N ALA A 141 -8.04 4.62 10.14
CA ALA A 141 -7.71 6.04 9.96
C ALA A 141 -7.12 6.37 8.58
N VAL A 142 -6.42 5.42 7.95
CA VAL A 142 -5.89 5.61 6.59
C VAL A 142 -7.02 5.68 5.58
N TRP A 143 -8.05 4.83 5.70
CA TRP A 143 -9.17 4.83 4.76
C TRP A 143 -9.96 6.14 4.87
N LEU A 144 -10.34 6.52 6.09
CA LEU A 144 -11.00 7.80 6.37
C LEU A 144 -10.19 8.98 5.82
N ALA A 145 -8.87 8.99 6.03
CA ALA A 145 -8.02 10.06 5.52
C ALA A 145 -7.99 10.14 3.98
N VAL A 146 -8.08 9.00 3.28
CA VAL A 146 -8.16 8.97 1.81
C VAL A 146 -9.50 9.51 1.33
N GLU A 147 -10.59 9.18 1.99
CA GLU A 147 -11.92 9.72 1.66
C GLU A 147 -11.96 11.23 1.87
N MET A 148 -11.53 11.71 3.04
CA MET A 148 -11.49 13.14 3.35
C MET A 148 -10.61 13.94 2.38
N VAL A 149 -9.38 13.48 2.11
CA VAL A 149 -8.46 14.22 1.22
C VAL A 149 -8.97 14.27 -0.21
N ILE A 150 -9.70 13.24 -0.67
CA ILE A 150 -10.35 13.26 -1.99
C ILE A 150 -11.54 14.23 -1.98
N GLY A 151 -12.34 14.26 -0.91
CA GLY A 151 -13.47 15.17 -0.78
C GLY A 151 -13.07 16.65 -0.70
N ASP A 152 -11.86 16.93 -0.25
CA ASP A 152 -11.29 18.29 -0.20
C ASP A 152 -10.39 18.62 -1.42
N ASP A 153 -10.21 17.68 -2.36
CA ASP A 153 -9.35 17.87 -3.52
C ASP A 153 -10.06 18.71 -4.61
N LEU A 154 -9.38 19.73 -5.15
CA LEU A 154 -9.92 20.55 -6.24
C LEU A 154 -10.06 19.79 -7.56
N GLN A 155 -9.29 18.72 -7.76
CA GLN A 155 -9.32 17.89 -8.98
C GLN A 155 -9.39 16.41 -8.59
N PRO A 156 -10.48 15.96 -7.93
CA PRO A 156 -10.53 14.66 -7.29
C PRO A 156 -10.53 13.54 -8.33
N VAL A 157 -9.93 12.40 -7.96
CA VAL A 157 -10.14 11.13 -8.65
C VAL A 157 -10.89 10.21 -7.69
N SER A 158 -12.20 10.13 -7.86
CA SER A 158 -13.10 9.39 -6.97
C SER A 158 -13.22 7.90 -7.28
N THR A 159 -12.55 7.41 -8.34
CA THR A 159 -12.61 5.98 -8.70
C THR A 159 -12.15 5.08 -7.55
N SER A 160 -12.89 4.00 -7.29
CA SER A 160 -12.56 3.03 -6.23
C SER A 160 -11.14 2.50 -6.35
N GLN A 161 -10.66 2.23 -7.56
CA GLN A 161 -9.28 1.78 -7.77
C GLN A 161 -8.24 2.79 -7.27
N TYR A 162 -8.45 4.08 -7.49
CA TYR A 162 -7.52 5.11 -7.00
C TYR A 162 -7.52 5.13 -5.47
N LYS A 163 -8.70 5.20 -4.84
CA LYS A 163 -8.89 5.14 -3.37
C LYS A 163 -8.16 3.95 -2.75
N ARG A 164 -8.46 2.74 -3.24
CA ARG A 164 -7.82 1.47 -2.85
C ARG A 164 -6.30 1.53 -2.91
N VAL A 165 -5.73 2.05 -4.02
CA VAL A 165 -4.27 2.13 -4.18
C VAL A 165 -3.64 3.17 -3.24
N GLN A 166 -4.29 4.32 -3.00
CA GLN A 166 -3.79 5.32 -2.07
C GLN A 166 -3.73 4.76 -0.64
N ALA A 167 -4.83 4.16 -0.18
CA ALA A 167 -4.91 3.58 1.15
C ALA A 167 -3.92 2.43 1.32
N ALA A 168 -3.90 1.48 0.37
CA ALA A 168 -3.00 0.34 0.41
C ALA A 168 -1.51 0.73 0.42
N LYS A 169 -1.10 1.83 -0.24
CA LYS A 169 0.29 2.31 -0.17
C LYS A 169 0.68 2.75 1.23
N VAL A 170 -0.21 3.43 1.93
CA VAL A 170 0.06 3.88 3.30
C VAL A 170 0.13 2.67 4.23
N VAL A 171 -0.87 1.78 4.16
CA VAL A 171 -0.92 0.53 4.95
C VAL A 171 0.30 -0.36 4.68
N HIS A 172 0.65 -0.55 3.40
CA HIS A 172 1.83 -1.32 3.03
C HIS A 172 3.11 -0.78 3.68
N ARG A 173 3.27 0.55 3.76
CA ARG A 173 4.44 1.17 4.38
C ARG A 173 4.52 0.94 5.88
N MET A 174 3.38 0.87 6.58
CA MET A 174 3.32 0.66 8.04
C MET A 174 4.09 -0.57 8.49
N ALA A 175 4.01 -1.66 7.73
CA ALA A 175 4.76 -2.90 7.99
C ALA A 175 5.66 -3.29 6.79
N SER A 176 6.18 -2.32 6.03
CA SER A 176 7.11 -2.62 4.93
C SER A 176 8.52 -2.94 5.43
N GLY A 177 9.19 -3.84 4.71
CA GLY A 177 10.58 -4.23 4.95
C GLY A 177 10.76 -5.51 5.78
N THR A 178 11.86 -6.21 5.51
CA THR A 178 12.49 -7.17 6.41
C THR A 178 13.95 -6.74 6.55
N HIS A 179 14.45 -6.71 7.78
CA HIS A 179 15.85 -6.47 8.09
C HIS A 179 16.39 -7.72 8.79
N LYS A 180 17.44 -8.33 8.25
CA LYS A 180 18.19 -9.40 8.91
C LYS A 180 19.63 -8.96 9.08
N SER A 181 20.18 -9.23 10.26
CA SER A 181 21.60 -9.09 10.54
C SER A 181 22.14 -10.40 11.05
N TRP A 182 23.35 -10.75 10.65
CA TRP A 182 24.10 -11.85 11.24
C TRP A 182 25.54 -11.43 11.44
N GLU A 183 26.13 -11.92 12.51
CA GLU A 183 27.54 -11.74 12.83
C GLU A 183 28.34 -12.77 12.04
N GLN A 184 29.39 -12.30 11.39
CA GLN A 184 30.34 -13.15 10.70
C GLN A 184 31.72 -12.82 11.24
N GLU A 185 32.37 -13.80 11.85
CA GLU A 185 33.79 -13.70 12.17
C GLU A 185 34.58 -13.70 10.86
N ARG A 186 35.39 -12.65 10.67
CA ARG A 186 36.32 -12.55 9.55
C ARG A 186 37.75 -12.57 10.08
N PRO A 187 38.68 -13.24 9.38
CA PRO A 187 40.10 -13.18 9.72
C PRO A 187 40.55 -11.73 9.86
N HIS A 188 41.36 -11.45 10.87
CA HIS A 188 41.86 -10.10 11.10
C HIS A 188 42.67 -9.64 9.87
N PRO A 189 42.31 -8.52 9.22
CA PRO A 189 42.87 -8.13 7.92
C PRO A 189 44.37 -7.78 8.01
N ALA A 190 44.88 -7.51 9.21
CA ALA A 190 46.28 -7.15 9.42
C ALA A 190 47.22 -8.34 9.67
N HIS A 191 46.78 -9.42 10.34
CA HIS A 191 47.64 -10.58 10.63
C HIS A 191 46.83 -11.87 10.89
N PRO A 192 47.27 -13.04 10.38
CA PRO A 192 46.61 -14.34 10.59
C PRO A 192 46.57 -14.88 12.03
N GLY A 193 47.25 -14.23 12.99
CA GLY A 193 47.29 -14.63 14.40
C GLY A 193 46.51 -13.72 15.36
N LEU A 194 45.89 -12.65 14.85
CA LEU A 194 45.07 -11.75 15.65
C LEU A 194 43.62 -12.28 15.75
N PRO A 195 42.91 -11.98 16.86
CA PRO A 195 41.53 -12.41 17.02
C PRO A 195 40.64 -11.93 15.86
N PRO A 196 39.72 -12.79 15.36
CA PRO A 196 38.87 -12.44 14.24
C PRO A 196 37.99 -11.23 14.57
N ILE A 197 37.75 -10.41 13.56
CA ILE A 197 36.87 -9.24 13.68
C ILE A 197 35.43 -9.71 13.42
N VAL A 198 34.53 -9.40 14.35
CA VAL A 198 33.09 -9.61 14.16
C VAL A 198 32.56 -8.59 13.15
N HIS A 199 32.21 -9.05 11.96
CA HIS A 199 31.59 -8.26 10.92
C HIS A 199 30.08 -8.48 10.89
N ILE A 200 29.29 -7.42 11.14
CA ILE A 200 27.83 -7.49 11.08
C ILE A 200 27.37 -7.27 9.64
N GLN A 201 26.95 -8.33 8.95
CA GLN A 201 26.28 -8.20 7.66
C GLN A 201 24.80 -7.84 7.88
N LYS A 202 24.27 -6.94 7.04
CA LYS A 202 22.87 -6.51 7.09
C LYS A 202 22.20 -6.70 5.72
N LEU A 203 21.11 -7.45 5.68
CA LEU A 203 20.26 -7.62 4.51
C LEU A 203 18.92 -6.91 4.75
N SER A 204 18.56 -6.00 3.84
CA SER A 204 17.28 -5.29 3.86
C SER A 204 16.49 -5.59 2.59
N TRP A 205 15.24 -6.05 2.73
CA TRP A 205 14.38 -6.37 1.59
C TRP A 205 13.03 -5.68 1.69
N TYR A 206 12.61 -4.98 0.62
CA TYR A 206 11.34 -4.27 0.56
C TYR A 206 10.45 -4.78 -0.58
N PRO A 207 9.21 -5.22 -0.30
CA PRO A 207 8.28 -5.61 -1.35
C PRO A 207 7.90 -4.42 -2.23
N LYS A 208 7.74 -4.66 -3.54
CA LYS A 208 7.34 -3.61 -4.48
C LYS A 208 5.89 -3.19 -4.22
N SER A 209 5.68 -1.92 -3.89
CA SER A 209 4.35 -1.31 -3.68
C SER A 209 3.68 -0.92 -5.01
N ARG A 210 3.21 -1.92 -5.79
CA ARG A 210 2.51 -1.70 -7.07
C ARG A 210 1.61 -2.87 -7.48
N GLY A 211 0.72 -2.64 -8.44
CA GLY A 211 -0.01 -3.70 -9.14
C GLY A 211 -1.17 -4.32 -8.33
N ARG A 212 -1.45 -5.61 -8.58
CA ARG A 212 -2.62 -6.32 -8.02
C ARG A 212 -2.59 -6.47 -6.49
N VAL A 213 -1.40 -6.55 -5.88
CA VAL A 213 -1.26 -6.69 -4.42
C VAL A 213 -1.90 -5.50 -3.71
N LEU A 214 -1.63 -4.27 -4.16
CA LEU A 214 -2.25 -3.06 -3.60
C LEU A 214 -3.77 -3.02 -3.80
N ARG A 215 -4.26 -3.56 -4.93
CA ARG A 215 -5.70 -3.62 -5.20
C ARG A 215 -6.40 -4.53 -4.21
N TYR A 216 -5.83 -5.69 -3.90
CA TYR A 216 -6.42 -6.60 -2.91
C TYR A 216 -6.36 -6.03 -1.49
N ILE A 217 -5.23 -5.45 -1.07
CA ILE A 217 -5.13 -4.79 0.24
C ILE A 217 -6.16 -3.65 0.34
N GLY A 218 -6.27 -2.83 -0.70
CA GLY A 218 -7.23 -1.72 -0.72
C GLY A 218 -8.68 -2.18 -0.74
N GLU A 219 -9.01 -3.24 -1.48
CA GLU A 219 -10.35 -3.84 -1.50
C GLU A 219 -10.74 -4.45 -0.15
N ASP A 220 -9.81 -5.16 0.50
CA ASP A 220 -10.02 -5.69 1.85
C ASP A 220 -10.27 -4.54 2.86
N LEU A 221 -9.53 -3.43 2.74
CA LEU A 221 -9.70 -2.26 3.61
C LEU A 221 -10.99 -1.48 3.33
N GLU A 222 -11.36 -1.29 2.06
CA GLU A 222 -12.61 -0.64 1.69
C GLU A 222 -13.79 -1.39 2.31
N ARG A 223 -13.88 -2.71 2.13
CA ARG A 223 -14.92 -3.53 2.77
C ARG A 223 -14.94 -3.44 4.29
N ALA A 224 -13.77 -3.26 4.90
CA ALA A 224 -13.69 -3.13 6.35
C ALA A 224 -14.24 -1.78 6.84
N ALA A 225 -14.13 -0.72 6.05
CA ALA A 225 -14.40 0.65 6.49
C ALA A 225 -15.55 1.36 5.74
N GLU A 226 -16.15 0.76 4.72
CA GLU A 226 -17.19 1.37 3.88
C GLU A 226 -18.41 1.84 4.70
N LEU A 227 -18.92 1.01 5.62
CA LEU A 227 -20.06 1.39 6.46
C LEU A 227 -19.71 2.54 7.42
N LEU A 228 -18.50 2.55 7.98
CA LEU A 228 -18.06 3.67 8.81
C LEU A 228 -17.99 4.98 8.01
N VAL A 229 -17.55 4.92 6.76
CA VAL A 229 -17.53 6.08 5.86
C VAL A 229 -18.95 6.53 5.55
N ASP A 230 -19.83 5.62 5.19
CA ASP A 230 -21.22 5.93 4.83
C ASP A 230 -21.96 6.64 5.96
N HIS A 231 -21.67 6.31 7.22
CA HIS A 231 -22.35 6.88 8.38
C HIS A 231 -21.64 8.09 9.01
N HIS A 232 -20.31 8.18 8.99
CA HIS A 232 -19.57 9.16 9.78
C HIS A 232 -18.53 9.98 8.99
N LEU A 233 -18.44 9.88 7.66
CA LEU A 233 -17.42 10.63 6.92
C LEU A 233 -17.52 12.14 7.14
N GLU A 234 -18.72 12.72 7.09
CA GLU A 234 -18.90 14.17 7.26
C GLU A 234 -18.57 14.63 8.69
N GLU A 235 -18.94 13.87 9.71
CA GLU A 235 -18.55 14.16 11.10
C GLU A 235 -17.03 14.16 11.27
N VAL A 236 -16.32 13.20 10.66
CA VAL A 236 -14.85 13.15 10.72
C VAL A 236 -14.23 14.34 9.96
N ARG A 237 -14.85 14.78 8.86
CA ARG A 237 -14.40 15.97 8.09
C ARG A 237 -14.60 17.25 8.90
N GLU A 238 -15.73 17.40 9.57
CA GLU A 238 -16.02 18.53 10.45
C GLU A 238 -15.03 18.59 11.61
N TYR A 239 -14.82 17.47 12.29
CA TYR A 239 -13.80 17.35 13.34
C TYR A 239 -12.41 17.79 12.86
N LYS A 240 -12.02 17.40 11.64
CA LYS A 240 -10.74 17.83 11.04
C LYS A 240 -10.70 19.34 10.76
N ARG A 241 -11.80 19.96 10.33
CA ARG A 241 -11.89 21.42 10.09
C ARG A 241 -11.77 22.19 11.40
N GLU A 242 -12.49 21.78 12.44
CA GLU A 242 -12.41 22.37 13.78
C GLU A 242 -11.01 22.25 14.38
N ARG A 243 -10.42 21.05 14.28
CA ARG A 243 -9.05 20.81 14.75
C ARG A 243 -8.04 21.72 14.05
N ASP A 244 -8.19 21.95 12.75
CA ASP A 244 -7.28 22.79 11.97
C ASP A 244 -7.55 24.30 12.16
N SER A 245 -8.75 24.71 12.58
CA SER A 245 -9.01 26.10 12.98
C SER A 245 -8.38 26.45 14.33
N GLN A 246 -8.23 25.46 15.21
CA GLN A 246 -7.63 25.61 16.54
C GLN A 246 -6.08 25.59 16.55
N GLY A 247 -5.41 25.28 15.43
CA GLY A 247 -3.94 25.26 15.39
C GLY A 247 -3.33 24.76 14.09
N LYS A 248 -1.99 24.64 14.03
CA LYS A 248 -1.30 24.18 12.82
C LYS A 248 -1.61 22.70 12.52
N PRO A 249 -1.90 22.34 11.24
CA PRO A 249 -2.18 20.96 10.86
C PRO A 249 -0.99 20.05 11.19
N ALA A 250 -1.28 18.84 11.67
CA ALA A 250 -0.23 17.93 12.09
C ALA A 250 0.58 17.42 10.91
N THR A 251 1.90 17.55 10.99
CA THR A 251 2.83 16.99 10.00
C THR A 251 3.03 15.48 10.17
N ARG A 252 2.81 14.96 11.39
CA ARG A 252 2.95 13.56 11.75
C ARG A 252 1.60 12.83 11.68
N PRO A 253 1.57 11.59 11.18
CA PRO A 253 0.32 10.84 11.05
C PRO A 253 -0.22 10.25 12.37
N TYR A 254 0.55 10.30 13.46
CA TYR A 254 0.18 9.80 14.78
C TYR A 254 0.87 10.65 15.87
N PRO A 255 0.33 10.72 17.10
CA PRO A 255 0.92 11.50 18.18
C PRO A 255 2.24 10.87 18.64
N LYS A 256 3.10 11.67 19.28
CA LYS A 256 4.30 11.14 19.94
C LYS A 256 3.87 10.13 21.00
N GLY A 257 4.44 8.91 20.99
CA GLY A 257 4.17 7.86 21.98
C GLY A 257 3.34 6.67 21.46
N ILE A 258 2.46 6.86 20.47
CA ILE A 258 1.81 5.73 19.81
C ILE A 258 2.85 5.03 18.91
N ARG A 259 3.26 3.83 19.32
CA ARG A 259 4.19 3.00 18.56
C ARG A 259 3.50 2.50 17.30
N ALA A 260 3.85 3.07 16.14
CA ALA A 260 3.40 2.54 14.84
C ALA A 260 3.95 1.14 14.53
N ARG A 261 4.95 0.67 15.29
CA ARG A 261 5.48 -0.71 15.30
C ARG A 261 5.92 -1.06 16.72
N GLY A 262 5.50 -2.21 17.23
CA GLY A 262 6.16 -2.85 18.37
C GLY A 262 7.62 -3.15 18.01
N ARG A 263 8.59 -2.61 18.76
CA ARG A 263 9.97 -3.09 18.70
C ARG A 263 9.99 -4.42 19.46
N ARG A 264 9.90 -5.56 18.76
CA ARG A 264 10.50 -6.77 19.31
C ARG A 264 12.00 -6.65 19.05
N MET A 265 12.77 -6.48 20.12
CA MET A 265 14.19 -6.80 20.06
C MET A 265 14.28 -8.27 19.63
N GLY A 266 15.17 -8.55 18.68
CA GLY A 266 15.34 -9.91 18.17
C GLY A 266 15.57 -10.88 19.32
N THR A 267 14.78 -11.95 19.33
CA THR A 267 15.19 -13.24 19.89
C THR A 267 15.78 -14.05 18.75
#